data_AF-A0A1Q5RNE5-F1
#
_entry.id   AF-A0A1Q5RNE5-F1
#
_cell.length_a   1.000
_cell.length_b   1.000
_cell.length_c   1.000
_cell.angle_alpha   90.00
_cell.angle_beta   90.00
_cell.angle_gamma   90.00
#
_symmetry.space_group_name_H-M   'P 1'
#
loop_
_entity.id
_entity.type
_entity.pdbx_description
1 polymer ?
#
loop_
_entity_poly.entity_id
_entity_poly.type
_entity_poly.pdbx_seq_one_letter_code
_entity_poly.pdbx_strand_id
1 'polypeptide(L)'
;MAITERDVAPRGDDQDFLLECWKQCLAEMMADVEEAKRRWKDASQAIKAESLAAVAEARAAFSDTLIRLERAIEERLGGLRTLIDEKNVPRVHPYVEGNVHYEGELVTHEGSTYQARCDTARAPSDEEHWICVAAGGLDGLSFRVRGTYQQDEPYSRFDVVALNGGSFVARRNNPGPCPGDDWQALCFQGKKGPAGPKGDRGERGPSGASIKGCELEAERYTLILNQGDGTSLSINLRPFFEAYHAECNG
;
A
#
# COMPACT_ATOMS: atom_id res chain seq x y z
N MET A 1 86.43 69.40 3.52
CA MET A 1 85.83 70.38 2.58
C MET A 1 84.33 70.31 2.82
N ALA A 2 83.80 71.31 3.53
CA ALA A 2 82.42 71.30 4.02
C ALA A 2 81.47 71.49 2.84
N ILE A 3 80.58 70.52 2.63
CA ILE A 3 79.47 70.66 1.68
C ILE A 3 78.39 71.43 2.43
N THR A 4 78.32 72.73 2.17
CA THR A 4 77.23 73.57 2.63
C THR A 4 75.97 73.24 1.84
N GLU A 5 74.92 72.79 2.52
CA GLU A 5 73.56 72.75 1.98
C GLU A 5 73.22 74.16 1.48
N ARG A 6 73.32 74.36 0.16
CA ARG A 6 72.69 75.48 -0.51
C ARG A 6 71.28 75.05 -0.85
N ASP A 7 70.33 75.55 -0.08
CA ASP A 7 68.93 75.70 -0.48
C ASP A 7 68.89 76.56 -1.76
N VAL A 8 69.08 75.93 -2.92
CA VAL A 8 68.75 76.51 -4.21
C VAL A 8 67.30 76.13 -4.48
N ALA A 9 66.36 76.98 -4.06
CA ALA A 9 64.99 76.90 -4.54
C ALA A 9 65.03 77.10 -6.07
N PRO A 10 64.55 76.14 -6.89
CA PRO A 10 64.56 76.29 -8.34
C PRO A 10 63.70 77.51 -8.73
N ARG A 11 64.06 78.20 -9.83
CA ARG A 11 63.23 79.30 -10.36
C ARG A 11 61.87 78.73 -10.80
N GLY A 12 60.81 79.55 -10.80
CA GLY A 12 59.43 79.08 -11.07
C GLY A 12 59.31 78.20 -12.32
N ASP A 13 59.95 78.60 -13.42
CA ASP A 13 59.93 77.85 -14.69
C ASP A 13 60.66 76.50 -14.62
N ASP A 14 61.70 76.36 -13.80
CA ASP A 14 62.45 75.10 -13.60
C ASP A 14 61.65 74.12 -12.74
N GLN A 15 60.83 74.62 -11.80
CA GLN A 15 59.95 73.78 -10.97
C GLN A 15 58.84 73.15 -11.81
N ASP A 16 58.22 73.93 -12.69
CA ASP A 16 57.16 73.44 -13.58
C ASP A 16 57.69 72.39 -14.57
N PHE A 17 58.89 72.59 -15.13
CA PHE A 17 59.53 71.61 -16.01
C PHE A 17 59.84 70.28 -15.31
N LEU A 18 60.38 70.33 -14.09
CA LEU A 18 60.67 69.12 -13.30
C LEU A 18 59.38 68.41 -12.88
N LEU A 19 58.32 69.15 -12.59
CA LEU A 19 57.01 68.59 -12.25
C LEU A 19 56.39 67.84 -13.44
N GLU A 20 56.47 68.39 -14.65
CA GLU A 20 55.98 67.72 -15.86
C GLU A 20 56.82 66.48 -16.21
N CYS A 21 58.15 66.54 -16.09
CA CYS A 21 59.00 65.36 -16.23
C CYS A 21 58.62 64.26 -15.22
N TRP A 22 58.38 64.64 -13.96
CA TRP A 22 57.98 63.70 -12.92
C TRP A 22 56.61 63.08 -13.19
N LYS A 23 55.61 63.87 -13.62
CA LYS A 23 54.29 63.37 -14.02
C LYS A 23 54.37 62.38 -15.18
N GLN A 24 55.19 62.67 -16.19
CA GLN A 24 55.37 61.79 -17.33
C GLN A 24 56.00 60.45 -16.92
N CYS A 25 57.10 60.49 -16.13
CA CYS A 25 57.72 59.27 -15.62
C CYS A 25 56.75 58.45 -14.74
N LEU A 26 55.92 59.12 -13.93
CA LEU A 26 54.92 58.45 -13.11
C LEU A 26 53.81 57.81 -13.97
N ALA A 27 53.36 58.48 -15.03
CA ALA A 27 52.37 57.93 -15.96
C ALA A 27 52.89 56.69 -16.69
N GLU A 28 54.15 56.71 -17.15
CA GLU A 28 54.82 55.57 -17.76
C GLU A 28 54.96 54.40 -16.78
N MET A 29 55.41 54.67 -15.54
CA MET A 29 55.52 53.65 -14.50
C MET A 29 54.15 53.03 -14.17
N MET A 30 53.09 53.84 -14.10
CA MET A 30 51.73 53.35 -13.86
C MET A 30 51.22 52.49 -15.02
N ALA A 31 51.51 52.88 -16.27
CA ALA A 31 51.16 52.09 -17.45
C ALA A 31 51.89 50.73 -17.47
N ASP A 32 53.17 50.70 -17.12
CA ASP A 32 53.95 49.45 -17.01
C ASP A 32 53.39 48.53 -15.92
N VAL A 33 52.98 49.09 -14.78
CA VAL A 33 52.34 48.33 -13.70
C VAL A 33 50.98 47.78 -14.13
N GLU A 34 50.17 48.55 -14.85
CA GLU A 34 48.90 48.10 -15.38
C GLU A 34 49.07 47.00 -16.44
N GLU A 35 50.07 47.12 -17.31
CA GLU A 35 50.39 46.09 -18.30
C GLU A 35 50.89 44.81 -17.62
N ALA A 36 51.80 44.92 -16.64
CA ALA A 36 52.26 43.78 -15.86
C ALA A 36 51.11 43.09 -15.13
N LYS A 37 50.19 43.86 -14.54
CA LYS A 37 48.98 43.35 -13.90
C LYS A 37 48.07 42.61 -14.89
N ARG A 38 47.91 43.14 -16.11
CA ARG A 38 47.12 42.50 -17.16
C ARG A 38 47.75 41.20 -17.63
N ARG A 39 49.06 41.21 -17.93
CA ARG A 39 49.82 40.00 -18.30
C ARG A 39 49.73 38.92 -17.23
N TRP A 40 49.89 39.30 -15.95
CA TRP A 40 49.77 38.35 -14.83
C TRP A 40 48.34 37.79 -14.70
N LYS A 41 47.32 38.63 -14.87
CA LYS A 41 45.92 38.21 -14.86
C LYS A 41 45.62 37.23 -15.99
N ASP A 42 46.07 37.52 -17.21
CA ASP A 42 45.85 36.66 -18.38
C ASP A 42 46.58 35.31 -18.22
N ALA A 43 47.84 35.34 -17.74
CA ALA A 43 48.59 34.13 -17.42
C ALA A 43 47.92 33.28 -16.33
N SER A 44 47.40 33.93 -15.28
CA SER A 44 46.65 33.24 -14.22
C SER A 44 45.37 32.59 -14.74
N GLN A 45 44.64 33.27 -15.62
CA GLN A 45 43.43 32.73 -16.25
C GLN A 45 43.75 31.54 -17.17
N ALA A 46 44.86 31.60 -17.91
CA ALA A 46 45.31 30.50 -18.76
C ALA A 46 45.61 29.23 -17.93
N ILE A 47 46.41 29.35 -16.87
CA ILE A 47 46.72 28.23 -15.96
C ILE A 47 45.45 27.64 -15.33
N LYS A 48 44.49 28.51 -14.96
CA LYS A 48 43.20 28.07 -14.42
C LYS A 48 42.37 27.31 -15.48
N ALA A 49 42.35 27.78 -16.73
CA ALA A 49 41.66 27.10 -17.81
C ALA A 49 42.30 25.73 -18.12
N GLU A 50 43.62 25.66 -18.20
CA GLU A 50 44.36 24.41 -18.42
C GLU A 50 44.12 23.39 -17.31
N SER A 51 44.18 23.81 -16.05
CA SER A 51 43.90 22.92 -14.91
C SER A 51 42.45 22.43 -14.88
N LEU A 52 41.47 23.28 -15.21
CA LEU A 52 40.08 22.87 -15.33
C LEU A 52 39.86 21.86 -16.47
N ALA A 53 40.53 22.05 -17.62
CA ALA A 53 40.49 21.12 -18.73
C ALA A 53 41.10 19.76 -18.33
N ALA A 54 42.28 19.75 -17.70
CA ALA A 54 42.93 18.52 -17.23
C ALA A 54 42.06 17.75 -16.22
N VAL A 55 41.37 18.45 -15.31
CA VAL A 55 40.43 17.82 -14.36
C VAL A 55 39.21 17.25 -15.08
N ALA A 56 38.69 17.93 -16.11
CA ALA A 56 37.58 17.43 -16.89
C ALA A 56 37.95 16.15 -17.67
N GLU A 57 39.13 16.13 -18.29
CA GLU A 57 39.67 14.95 -18.98
C GLU A 57 39.87 13.77 -18.01
N ALA A 58 40.47 14.02 -16.85
CA ALA A 58 40.64 12.99 -15.83
C ALA A 58 39.30 12.41 -15.37
N ARG A 59 38.29 13.27 -15.12
CA ARG A 59 36.93 12.83 -14.77
C ARG A 59 36.28 12.01 -15.88
N ALA A 60 36.44 12.42 -17.14
CA ALA A 60 35.93 11.67 -18.29
C ALA A 60 36.58 10.29 -18.39
N ALA A 61 37.91 10.21 -18.26
CA ALA A 61 38.64 8.94 -18.27
C ALA A 61 38.19 8.01 -17.13
N PHE A 62 37.99 8.53 -15.91
CA PHE A 62 37.44 7.74 -14.81
C PHE A 62 36.02 7.26 -15.10
N SER A 63 35.15 8.13 -15.62
CA SER A 63 33.79 7.73 -16.01
C SER A 63 33.80 6.61 -17.05
N ASP A 64 34.65 6.70 -18.06
CA ASP A 64 34.80 5.66 -19.10
C ASP A 64 35.30 4.33 -18.52
N THR A 65 36.15 4.37 -17.49
CA THR A 65 36.58 3.15 -16.79
C THR A 65 35.46 2.54 -15.97
N LEU A 66 34.65 3.35 -15.28
CA LEU A 66 33.51 2.86 -14.51
C LEU A 66 32.48 2.19 -15.40
N ILE A 67 32.12 2.81 -16.53
CA ILE A 67 31.18 2.23 -17.50
C ILE A 67 31.71 0.88 -18.03
N ARG A 68 33.02 0.79 -18.33
CA ARG A 68 33.63 -0.47 -18.76
C ARG A 68 33.58 -1.55 -17.68
N LEU A 69 33.81 -1.19 -16.43
CA LEU A 69 33.75 -2.11 -15.29
C LEU A 69 32.32 -2.61 -15.05
N GLU A 70 31.33 -1.71 -15.04
CA GLU A 70 29.91 -2.08 -14.88
C GLU A 70 29.47 -3.05 -15.96
N ARG A 71 29.77 -2.76 -17.24
CA ARG A 71 29.45 -3.65 -18.35
C ARG A 71 30.12 -5.02 -18.21
N ALA A 72 31.40 -5.06 -17.80
CA ALA A 72 32.11 -6.33 -17.59
C ALA A 72 31.50 -7.16 -16.43
N ILE A 73 31.03 -6.50 -15.38
CA ILE A 73 30.31 -7.16 -14.27
C ILE A 73 28.98 -7.73 -14.77
N GLU A 74 28.20 -6.94 -15.50
CA GLU A 74 26.92 -7.38 -16.07
C GLU A 74 27.10 -8.58 -17.01
N GLU A 75 28.09 -8.55 -17.90
CA GLU A 75 28.43 -9.68 -18.78
C GLU A 75 28.79 -10.94 -17.99
N ARG A 76 29.61 -10.80 -16.92
CA ARG A 76 30.00 -11.93 -16.06
C ARG A 76 28.82 -12.49 -15.27
N LEU A 77 27.99 -11.62 -14.70
CA LEU A 77 26.78 -12.02 -13.99
C LEU A 77 25.78 -12.70 -14.93
N GLY A 78 25.62 -12.20 -16.16
CA GLY A 78 24.78 -12.82 -17.18
C GLY A 78 25.27 -14.22 -17.59
N GLY A 79 26.59 -14.39 -17.76
CA GLY A 79 27.19 -15.70 -18.02
C GLY A 79 26.97 -16.68 -16.87
N LEU A 80 27.16 -16.23 -15.62
CA LEU A 80 26.89 -17.06 -14.45
C LEU A 80 25.41 -17.42 -14.32
N ARG A 81 24.50 -16.48 -14.61
CA ARG A 81 23.05 -16.73 -14.59
C ARG A 81 22.67 -17.83 -15.59
N THR A 82 23.20 -17.74 -16.81
CA THR A 82 22.96 -18.74 -17.87
C THR A 82 23.48 -20.12 -17.44
N LEU A 83 24.69 -20.19 -16.89
CA LEU A 83 25.26 -21.45 -16.39
C LEU A 83 24.48 -22.05 -15.21
N ILE A 84 23.94 -21.18 -14.33
CA ILE A 84 23.07 -21.62 -13.24
C ILE A 84 21.78 -22.18 -13.83
N ASP A 85 21.12 -21.46 -14.73
CA ASP A 85 19.85 -21.90 -15.32
C ASP A 85 20.02 -23.21 -16.14
N GLU A 86 21.13 -23.36 -16.88
CA GLU A 86 21.49 -24.61 -17.57
C GLU A 86 21.75 -25.79 -16.63
N LYS A 87 22.29 -25.53 -15.44
CA LYS A 87 22.53 -26.57 -14.43
C LYS A 87 21.34 -26.81 -13.51
N ASN A 88 20.40 -25.88 -13.45
CA ASN A 88 19.23 -25.92 -12.59
C ASN A 88 17.98 -26.37 -13.37
N VAL A 89 18.17 -27.32 -14.28
CA VAL A 89 17.09 -28.11 -14.88
C VAL A 89 16.29 -28.74 -13.73
N PRO A 90 14.95 -28.80 -13.81
CA PRO A 90 14.14 -29.48 -12.80
C PRO A 90 14.71 -30.87 -12.55
N ARG A 91 15.27 -31.09 -11.36
CA ARG A 91 15.90 -32.37 -11.00
C ARG A 91 14.91 -33.53 -10.98
N VAL A 92 13.61 -33.22 -10.99
CA VAL A 92 12.50 -34.16 -11.00
C VAL A 92 11.50 -33.72 -12.06
N HIS A 93 11.07 -34.65 -12.93
CA HIS A 93 10.07 -34.43 -13.97
C HIS A 93 9.06 -35.59 -14.03
N PRO A 94 7.92 -35.45 -14.70
CA PRO A 94 6.98 -36.57 -14.85
C PRO A 94 7.62 -37.74 -15.58
N TYR A 95 7.28 -38.97 -15.17
CA TYR A 95 7.61 -40.16 -15.95
C TYR A 95 6.90 -40.08 -17.31
N VAL A 96 7.65 -40.30 -18.38
CA VAL A 96 7.13 -40.38 -19.75
C VAL A 96 7.29 -41.82 -20.22
N GLU A 97 6.17 -42.47 -20.54
CA GLU A 97 6.14 -43.85 -21.02
C GLU A 97 6.86 -43.96 -22.37
N GLY A 98 7.69 -44.99 -22.52
CA GLY A 98 8.45 -45.25 -23.75
C GLY A 98 9.75 -44.45 -23.89
N ASN A 99 10.00 -43.44 -23.03
CA ASN A 99 11.29 -42.77 -22.95
C ASN A 99 12.28 -43.57 -22.10
N VAL A 100 13.55 -43.54 -22.48
CA VAL A 100 14.64 -44.04 -21.61
C VAL A 100 14.96 -42.97 -20.59
N HIS A 101 14.87 -43.34 -19.32
CA HIS A 101 15.33 -42.57 -18.16
C HIS A 101 16.67 -43.14 -17.73
N TYR A 102 17.63 -42.25 -17.43
CA TYR A 102 19.00 -42.62 -17.13
C TYR A 102 19.20 -42.88 -15.63
N GLU A 103 20.21 -43.69 -15.30
CA GLU A 103 20.56 -43.96 -13.91
C GLU A 103 20.69 -42.68 -13.06
N GLY A 104 20.01 -42.66 -11.91
CA GLY A 104 20.01 -41.55 -10.96
C GLY A 104 18.98 -40.45 -11.22
N GLU A 105 18.32 -40.46 -12.38
CA GLU A 105 17.24 -39.52 -12.74
C GLU A 105 16.04 -39.69 -11.81
N LEU A 106 15.40 -38.58 -11.42
CA LEU A 106 14.23 -38.60 -10.54
C LEU A 106 12.98 -38.30 -11.36
N VAL A 107 11.95 -39.13 -11.20
CA VAL A 107 10.67 -38.95 -11.87
C VAL A 107 9.50 -38.92 -10.89
N THR A 108 8.43 -38.23 -11.25
CA THR A 108 7.13 -38.35 -10.58
C THR A 108 6.21 -39.30 -11.34
N HIS A 109 5.57 -40.22 -10.62
CA HIS A 109 4.59 -41.16 -11.16
C HIS A 109 3.56 -41.50 -10.08
N GLU A 110 2.26 -41.42 -10.40
CA GLU A 110 1.14 -41.74 -9.49
C GLU A 110 1.24 -41.06 -8.10
N GLY A 111 1.66 -39.80 -8.07
CA GLY A 111 1.79 -39.02 -6.83
C GLY A 111 3.02 -39.38 -5.97
N SER A 112 3.85 -40.32 -6.42
CA SER A 112 5.10 -40.72 -5.78
C SER A 112 6.31 -40.22 -6.60
N THR A 113 7.48 -40.16 -5.95
CA THR A 113 8.76 -39.82 -6.58
C THR A 113 9.69 -41.02 -6.56
N TYR A 114 10.27 -41.33 -7.72
CA TYR A 114 11.15 -42.47 -7.94
C TYR A 114 12.49 -42.03 -8.49
N GLN A 115 13.55 -42.78 -8.18
CA GLN A 115 14.88 -42.63 -8.75
C GLN A 115 15.23 -43.84 -9.60
N ALA A 116 15.68 -43.64 -10.85
CA ALA A 116 16.13 -44.74 -11.70
C ALA A 116 17.41 -45.37 -11.12
N ARG A 117 17.42 -46.71 -11.03
CA ARG A 117 18.56 -47.52 -10.56
C ARG A 117 19.54 -47.86 -11.68
N CYS A 118 19.06 -47.82 -12.91
CA CYS A 118 19.79 -48.10 -14.13
C CYS A 118 19.03 -47.45 -15.28
N ASP A 119 19.68 -47.35 -16.45
CA ASP A 119 19.01 -46.89 -17.66
C ASP A 119 17.80 -47.77 -17.98
N THR A 120 16.61 -47.17 -18.00
CA THR A 120 15.35 -47.91 -18.08
C THR A 120 14.25 -47.13 -18.79
N ALA A 121 13.44 -47.84 -19.57
CA ALA A 121 12.16 -47.34 -20.08
C ALA A 121 10.95 -47.95 -19.34
N ARG A 122 11.19 -48.80 -18.33
CA ARG A 122 10.12 -49.46 -17.56
C ARG A 122 9.40 -48.48 -16.65
N ALA A 123 8.15 -48.80 -16.31
CA ALA A 123 7.35 -48.01 -15.41
C ALA A 123 7.97 -47.95 -13.99
N PRO A 124 7.81 -46.84 -13.25
CA PRO A 124 8.36 -46.69 -11.89
C PRO A 124 7.82 -47.66 -10.84
N SER A 125 6.76 -48.40 -11.15
CA SER A 125 6.26 -49.51 -10.33
C SER A 125 7.19 -50.74 -10.31
N ASP A 126 8.20 -50.82 -11.19
CA ASP A 126 9.19 -51.90 -11.22
C ASP A 126 10.38 -51.60 -10.28
N GLU A 127 10.41 -52.26 -9.12
CA GLU A 127 11.40 -52.06 -8.05
C GLU A 127 12.83 -52.50 -8.41
N GLU A 128 13.01 -53.30 -9.47
CA GLU A 128 14.34 -53.68 -9.97
C GLU A 128 15.02 -52.50 -10.68
N HIS A 129 14.21 -51.65 -11.33
CA HIS A 129 14.68 -50.51 -12.11
C HIS A 129 14.53 -49.18 -11.38
N TRP A 130 13.69 -49.10 -10.34
CA TRP A 130 13.37 -47.85 -9.67
C TRP A 130 13.44 -47.98 -8.14
N ILE A 131 13.91 -46.92 -7.48
CA ILE A 131 13.83 -46.74 -6.02
C ILE A 131 12.71 -45.75 -5.73
N CYS A 132 11.71 -46.14 -4.94
CA CYS A 132 10.75 -45.18 -4.41
C CYS A 132 11.44 -44.28 -3.37
N VAL A 133 11.65 -43.01 -3.72
CA VAL A 133 12.30 -42.02 -2.84
C VAL A 133 11.28 -41.39 -1.89
N ALA A 134 10.08 -41.12 -2.39
CA ALA A 134 8.97 -40.61 -1.61
C ALA A 134 7.68 -41.22 -2.13
N ALA A 135 7.01 -42.03 -1.29
CA ALA A 135 5.68 -42.52 -1.60
C ALA A 135 4.66 -41.39 -1.48
N GLY A 136 3.72 -41.34 -2.41
CA GLY A 136 2.57 -40.45 -2.33
C GLY A 136 1.80 -40.71 -1.04
N GLY A 137 1.49 -39.64 -0.30
CA GLY A 137 0.62 -39.73 0.86
C GLY A 137 -0.80 -40.07 0.43
N LEU A 138 -1.55 -40.76 1.29
CA LEU A 138 -3.01 -40.79 1.18
C LEU A 138 -3.54 -39.43 1.61
N ASP A 139 -4.46 -38.85 0.83
CA ASP A 139 -5.22 -37.69 1.28
C ASP A 139 -5.84 -38.01 2.64
N GLY A 140 -5.54 -37.18 3.64
CA GLY A 140 -6.09 -37.34 4.98
C GLY A 140 -7.62 -37.24 4.90
N LEU A 141 -8.32 -38.28 5.34
CA LEU A 141 -9.77 -38.22 5.44
C LEU A 141 -10.15 -37.15 6.49
N SER A 142 -10.80 -36.08 6.04
CA SER A 142 -11.30 -35.00 6.90
C SER A 142 -12.79 -35.17 7.19
N PHE A 143 -13.30 -34.43 8.18
CA PHE A 143 -14.74 -34.40 8.46
C PHE A 143 -15.51 -33.81 7.28
N ARG A 144 -16.56 -34.51 6.84
CA ARG A 144 -17.47 -34.06 5.78
C ARG A 144 -18.83 -33.73 6.37
N VAL A 145 -19.17 -32.44 6.45
CA VAL A 145 -20.47 -32.02 7.00
C VAL A 145 -21.57 -32.29 5.97
N ARG A 146 -22.47 -33.23 6.28
CA ARG A 146 -23.60 -33.65 5.43
C ARG A 146 -24.92 -32.93 5.74
N GLY A 147 -24.95 -32.13 6.81
CA GLY A 147 -26.17 -31.43 7.23
C GLY A 147 -27.08 -32.32 8.07
N THR A 148 -28.40 -32.19 7.95
CA THR A 148 -29.36 -32.95 8.76
C THR A 148 -29.37 -34.44 8.37
N TYR A 149 -29.35 -35.33 9.37
CA TYR A 149 -29.39 -36.77 9.17
C TYR A 149 -30.66 -37.22 8.43
N GLN A 150 -30.49 -38.10 7.42
CA GLN A 150 -31.55 -38.74 6.67
C GLN A 150 -31.40 -40.27 6.75
N GLN A 151 -32.50 -40.98 7.05
CA GLN A 151 -32.46 -42.41 7.35
C GLN A 151 -32.04 -43.29 6.16
N ASP A 152 -32.40 -42.90 4.94
CA ASP A 152 -32.17 -43.69 3.72
C ASP A 152 -30.91 -43.27 2.96
N GLU A 153 -30.10 -42.38 3.53
CA GLU A 153 -28.90 -41.84 2.88
C GLU A 153 -27.65 -42.63 3.28
N PRO A 154 -26.78 -43.01 2.32
CA PRO A 154 -25.52 -43.66 2.64
C PRO A 154 -24.51 -42.65 3.22
N TYR A 155 -23.98 -42.98 4.39
CA TYR A 155 -22.92 -42.23 5.06
C TYR A 155 -21.60 -43.00 5.09
N SER A 156 -20.51 -42.27 4.88
CA SER A 156 -19.15 -42.79 4.97
C SER A 156 -18.49 -42.36 6.27
N ARG A 157 -17.40 -43.04 6.65
CA ARG A 157 -16.57 -42.64 7.80
C ARG A 157 -16.22 -41.15 7.71
N PHE A 158 -16.32 -40.47 8.85
CA PHE A 158 -16.12 -39.02 9.04
C PHE A 158 -17.19 -38.10 8.44
N ASP A 159 -18.30 -38.65 7.93
CA ASP A 159 -19.46 -37.82 7.63
C ASP A 159 -20.08 -37.32 8.96
N VAL A 160 -20.34 -36.02 9.03
CA VAL A 160 -20.91 -35.32 10.18
C VAL A 160 -22.34 -34.93 9.86
N VAL A 161 -23.29 -35.38 10.69
CA VAL A 161 -24.71 -35.08 10.55
C VAL A 161 -25.25 -34.37 11.78
N ALA A 162 -26.28 -33.54 11.58
CA ALA A 162 -27.05 -32.91 12.64
C ALA A 162 -28.33 -33.72 12.90
N LEU A 163 -28.61 -34.03 14.16
CA LEU A 163 -29.81 -34.74 14.59
C LEU A 163 -30.23 -34.28 15.99
N ASN A 164 -31.51 -33.91 16.16
CA ASN A 164 -32.11 -33.54 17.46
C ASN A 164 -31.32 -32.48 18.25
N GLY A 165 -30.76 -31.48 17.55
CA GLY A 165 -29.96 -30.41 18.18
C GLY A 165 -28.54 -30.81 18.59
N GLY A 166 -28.10 -32.02 18.25
CA GLY A 166 -26.71 -32.44 18.35
C GLY A 166 -26.06 -32.68 17.00
N SER A 167 -24.74 -32.78 16.99
CA SER A 167 -23.96 -33.20 15.82
C SER A 167 -23.26 -34.52 16.10
N PHE A 168 -23.31 -35.43 15.14
CA PHE A 168 -22.75 -36.78 15.24
C PHE A 168 -21.83 -37.04 14.06
N VAL A 169 -20.78 -37.82 14.26
CA VAL A 169 -19.84 -38.24 13.22
C VAL A 169 -19.85 -39.75 13.04
N ALA A 170 -19.90 -40.20 11.78
CA ALA A 170 -19.82 -41.62 11.45
C ALA A 170 -18.41 -42.17 11.73
N ARG A 171 -18.32 -43.23 12.52
CA ARG A 171 -17.05 -43.88 12.90
C ARG A 171 -16.52 -44.83 11.83
N ARG A 172 -17.40 -45.33 10.96
CA ARG A 172 -17.11 -46.25 9.85
C ARG A 172 -18.03 -45.99 8.66
N ASN A 173 -17.72 -46.61 7.53
CA ASN A 173 -18.62 -46.62 6.37
C ASN A 173 -19.89 -47.40 6.69
N ASN A 174 -21.03 -46.93 6.19
CA ASN A 174 -22.35 -47.49 6.43
C ASN A 174 -22.62 -47.69 7.95
N PRO A 175 -22.62 -46.60 8.75
CA PRO A 175 -22.78 -46.67 10.20
C PRO A 175 -24.20 -47.08 10.65
N GLY A 176 -25.15 -47.23 9.72
CA GLY A 176 -26.54 -47.54 10.05
C GLY A 176 -27.25 -46.34 10.68
N PRO A 177 -28.34 -46.57 11.43
CA PRO A 177 -29.21 -45.50 11.90
C PRO A 177 -28.53 -44.58 12.94
N CYS A 178 -28.70 -43.26 12.79
CA CYS A 178 -28.25 -42.26 13.76
C CYS A 178 -29.39 -41.89 14.73
N PRO A 179 -29.15 -41.80 16.05
CA PRO A 179 -27.90 -42.16 16.74
C PRO A 179 -27.78 -43.69 16.93
N GLY A 180 -26.54 -44.20 16.91
CA GLY A 180 -26.20 -45.61 17.12
C GLY A 180 -24.71 -45.80 17.45
N ASP A 181 -24.25 -47.03 17.73
CA ASP A 181 -22.88 -47.31 18.21
C ASP A 181 -21.76 -46.87 17.24
N ASP A 182 -22.09 -46.82 15.95
CA ASP A 182 -21.21 -46.39 14.87
C ASP A 182 -21.26 -44.88 14.60
N TRP A 183 -22.01 -44.14 15.42
CA TRP A 183 -22.07 -42.68 15.43
C TRP A 183 -21.47 -42.15 16.73
N GLN A 184 -20.52 -41.22 16.62
CA GLN A 184 -19.90 -40.55 17.76
C GLN A 184 -20.50 -39.15 17.92
N ALA A 185 -21.05 -38.82 19.08
CA ALA A 185 -21.51 -37.46 19.37
C ALA A 185 -20.32 -36.49 19.44
N LEU A 186 -20.44 -35.36 18.74
CA LEU A 186 -19.47 -34.26 18.74
C LEU A 186 -19.92 -33.11 19.65
N CYS A 187 -21.19 -32.72 19.56
CA CYS A 187 -21.76 -31.67 20.39
C CYS A 187 -23.27 -31.87 20.58
N PHE A 188 -23.79 -31.25 21.64
CA PHE A 188 -25.22 -31.14 21.90
C PHE A 188 -25.57 -29.67 22.16
N GLN A 189 -26.79 -29.27 21.80
CA GLN A 189 -27.30 -27.94 22.09
C GLN A 189 -27.26 -27.67 23.60
N GLY A 190 -26.71 -26.52 23.98
CA GLY A 190 -26.72 -26.04 25.36
C GLY A 190 -28.14 -25.77 25.86
N LYS A 191 -28.34 -25.86 27.19
CA LYS A 191 -29.63 -25.52 27.81
C LYS A 191 -29.94 -24.03 27.59
N LYS A 192 -31.23 -23.69 27.40
CA LYS A 192 -31.69 -22.30 27.34
C LYS A 192 -31.26 -21.57 28.62
N GLY A 193 -30.64 -20.40 28.47
CA GLY A 193 -30.30 -19.55 29.62
C GLY A 193 -31.54 -19.10 30.40
N PRO A 194 -31.37 -18.66 31.66
CA PRO A 194 -32.48 -18.12 32.45
C PRO A 194 -33.12 -16.92 31.75
N ALA A 195 -34.41 -16.70 31.97
CA ALA A 195 -35.10 -15.51 31.47
C ALA A 195 -34.47 -14.25 32.10
N GLY A 196 -34.28 -13.20 31.28
CA GLY A 196 -33.81 -11.91 31.77
C GLY A 196 -34.80 -11.26 32.74
N PRO A 197 -34.35 -10.29 33.54
CA PRO A 197 -35.26 -9.53 34.41
C PRO A 197 -36.32 -8.79 33.60
N LYS A 198 -37.51 -8.64 34.17
CA LYS A 198 -38.59 -7.85 33.56
C LYS A 198 -38.18 -6.37 33.51
N GLY A 199 -38.38 -5.71 32.37
CA GLY A 199 -38.09 -4.29 32.22
C GLY A 199 -39.01 -3.40 33.06
N ASP A 200 -38.53 -2.20 33.41
CA ASP A 200 -39.28 -1.22 34.17
C ASP A 200 -40.48 -0.67 33.39
N ARG A 201 -41.51 -0.23 34.12
CA ARG A 201 -42.70 0.38 33.52
C ARG A 201 -42.37 1.79 33.02
N GLY A 202 -42.74 2.10 31.77
CA GLY A 202 -42.53 3.43 31.19
C GLY A 202 -43.29 4.55 31.93
N GLU A 203 -42.75 5.76 31.83
CA GLU A 203 -43.33 6.98 32.43
C GLU A 203 -44.67 7.38 31.76
N ARG A 204 -45.55 8.04 32.52
CA ARG A 204 -46.83 8.55 32.02
C ARG A 204 -46.59 9.83 31.20
N GLY A 205 -47.23 9.95 30.04
CA GLY A 205 -47.13 11.14 29.20
C GLY A 205 -47.73 12.43 29.82
N PRO A 206 -47.37 13.61 29.29
CA PRO A 206 -47.86 14.91 29.78
C PRO A 206 -49.36 15.14 29.47
N SER A 207 -50.00 16.01 30.26
CA SER A 207 -51.43 16.39 30.06
C SER A 207 -51.60 17.46 28.97
N GLY A 208 -52.70 17.43 28.21
CA GLY A 208 -52.98 18.37 27.11
C GLY A 208 -53.54 19.75 27.55
N ALA A 209 -53.45 20.76 26.68
CA ALA A 209 -53.89 22.14 26.92
C ALA A 209 -55.42 22.28 26.97
N SER A 210 -55.94 23.11 27.89
CA SER A 210 -57.38 23.38 28.08
C SER A 210 -57.77 24.80 27.65
N ILE A 211 -58.95 24.97 27.05
CA ILE A 211 -59.53 26.29 26.73
C ILE A 211 -60.35 26.77 27.94
N LYS A 212 -60.09 27.99 28.41
CA LYS A 212 -60.73 28.58 29.61
C LYS A 212 -62.02 29.35 29.28
N GLY A 213 -62.15 29.90 28.08
CA GLY A 213 -63.35 30.65 27.69
C GLY A 213 -63.27 31.21 26.28
N CYS A 214 -64.36 31.81 25.81
CA CYS A 214 -64.41 32.51 24.53
C CYS A 214 -65.19 33.82 24.63
N GLU A 215 -64.79 34.80 23.83
CA GLU A 215 -65.40 36.13 23.74
C GLU A 215 -65.61 36.51 22.27
N LEU A 216 -66.69 37.23 21.96
CA LEU A 216 -67.02 37.67 20.60
C LEU A 216 -67.02 39.19 20.52
N GLU A 217 -66.11 39.74 19.71
CA GLU A 217 -66.07 41.17 19.38
C GLU A 217 -66.92 41.40 18.12
N ALA A 218 -68.21 41.65 18.33
CA ALA A 218 -69.20 41.74 17.25
C ALA A 218 -68.89 42.85 16.22
N GLU A 219 -68.34 43.99 16.66
CA GLU A 219 -67.98 45.09 15.76
C GLU A 219 -66.89 44.73 14.75
N ARG A 220 -65.98 43.84 15.15
CA ARG A 220 -64.85 43.38 14.33
C ARG A 220 -65.09 42.00 13.72
N TYR A 221 -66.20 41.36 14.06
CA TYR A 221 -66.50 39.97 13.70
C TYR A 221 -65.38 39.02 14.13
N THR A 222 -64.84 39.17 15.35
CA THR A 222 -63.70 38.37 15.82
C THR A 222 -64.10 37.50 17.02
N LEU A 223 -63.86 36.19 16.91
CA LEU A 223 -63.96 35.26 18.05
C LEU A 223 -62.58 35.10 18.70
N ILE A 224 -62.51 35.35 19.99
CA ILE A 224 -61.29 35.22 20.79
C ILE A 224 -61.45 34.00 21.72
N LEU A 225 -60.57 33.02 21.60
CA LEU A 225 -60.51 31.84 22.46
C LEU A 225 -59.38 32.02 23.48
N ASN A 226 -59.73 32.12 24.76
CA ASN A 226 -58.77 32.29 25.86
C ASN A 226 -58.31 30.92 26.36
N GLN A 227 -57.01 30.66 26.27
CA GLN A 227 -56.39 29.39 26.64
C GLN A 227 -55.98 29.35 28.11
N GLY A 228 -55.80 28.14 28.63
CA GLY A 228 -55.40 27.84 30.01
C GLY A 228 -54.11 28.52 30.45
N ASP A 229 -53.19 28.72 29.51
CA ASP A 229 -51.86 29.30 29.69
C ASP A 229 -51.84 30.84 29.63
N GLY A 230 -53.00 31.48 29.45
CA GLY A 230 -53.13 32.93 29.37
C GLY A 230 -52.91 33.50 27.97
N THR A 231 -52.67 32.65 26.97
CA THR A 231 -52.66 33.07 25.56
C THR A 231 -54.08 33.11 24.99
N SER A 232 -54.30 33.95 23.97
CA SER A 232 -55.59 34.03 23.28
C SER A 232 -55.41 33.78 21.79
N LEU A 233 -56.27 32.92 21.23
CA LEU A 233 -56.35 32.68 19.78
C LEU A 233 -57.48 33.51 19.20
N SER A 234 -57.17 34.37 18.23
CA SER A 234 -58.13 35.25 17.56
C SER A 234 -58.48 34.72 16.18
N ILE A 235 -59.78 34.60 15.90
CA ILE A 235 -60.34 34.07 14.64
C ILE A 235 -61.27 35.11 14.04
N ASN A 236 -60.96 35.59 12.84
CA ASN A 236 -61.80 36.52 12.09
C ASN A 236 -62.96 35.77 11.41
N LEU A 237 -64.18 36.10 11.79
CA LEU A 237 -65.42 35.48 11.32
C LEU A 237 -66.03 36.19 10.10
N ARG A 238 -65.59 37.40 9.74
CA ARG A 238 -66.16 38.15 8.60
C ARG A 238 -66.19 37.34 7.29
N PRO A 239 -65.13 36.60 6.90
CA PRO A 239 -65.15 35.80 5.68
C PRO A 239 -66.26 34.73 5.67
N PHE A 240 -66.61 34.17 6.84
CA PHE A 240 -67.67 33.17 6.94
C PHE A 240 -69.06 33.79 6.71
N PHE A 241 -69.29 35.00 7.24
CA PHE A 241 -70.54 35.73 7.01
C PHE A 241 -70.66 36.22 5.56
N GLU A 242 -69.57 36.69 4.96
CA GLU A 242 -69.53 37.09 3.55
C GLU A 242 -69.83 35.91 2.62
N ALA A 243 -69.23 34.75 2.88
CA ALA A 243 -69.52 33.52 2.14
C ALA A 243 -71.00 33.12 2.26
N TYR A 244 -71.56 33.14 3.47
CA TYR A 244 -72.98 32.82 3.69
C TYR A 244 -73.92 33.77 2.94
N HIS A 245 -73.64 35.08 2.96
CA HIS A 245 -74.46 36.06 2.24
C HIS A 245 -74.35 35.92 0.72
N ALA A 246 -73.17 35.54 0.20
CA ALA A 246 -72.99 35.24 -1.22
C ALA A 246 -73.80 34.00 -1.64
N GLU A 247 -73.82 32.95 -0.80
CA GLU A 247 -74.63 31.74 -1.04
C GLU A 247 -76.14 32.00 -0.97
N CYS A 248 -76.60 32.96 -0.16
CA CYS A 248 -78.03 33.27 -0.03
C CYS A 248 -78.57 34.25 -1.09
N ASN A 249 -77.70 35.04 -1.73
CA ASN A 249 -78.08 36.07 -2.72
C ASN A 249 -77.67 35.71 -4.16
N GLY A 250 -77.16 34.51 -4.41
CA GLY A 250 -76.89 33.93 -5.73
C GLY A 250 -77.83 32.79 -6.06
#